data_AF-D9R6H3-F1
#
_entry.id   AF-D9R6H3-F1
#
_cell.length_a   1.000
_cell.length_b   1.000
_cell.length_c   1.000
_cell.angle_alpha   90.00
_cell.angle_beta   90.00
_cell.angle_gamma   90.00
#
_symmetry.space_group_name_H-M   'P 1'
#
loop_
_entity.id
_entity.type
_entity.pdbx_description
1 polymer ?
#
loop_
_entity_poly.entity_id
_entity_poly.type
_entity_poly.pdbx_seq_one_letter_code
_entity_poly.pdbx_strand_id
1 'polypeptide(L)' 'MKGAVTMFEKGQRFETSHDNESYEFVGKWSGSMVLAPESDENAEVLIYTEGEINELLDDGKLKLLDVPEMVMG' A
#
# COMPACT_ATOMS: atom_id res chain seq x y z
N MET A 1 -8.92 -6.69 -18.69
CA MET A 1 -8.33 -7.84 -17.97
C MET A 1 -8.73 -7.67 -16.52
N LYS A 2 -9.28 -8.69 -15.85
CA LYS A 2 -9.62 -8.59 -14.44
C LYS A 2 -8.29 -8.63 -13.69
N GLY A 3 -7.83 -7.48 -13.18
CA GLY A 3 -6.53 -7.32 -12.54
C GLY A 3 -6.35 -8.38 -11.45
N ALA A 4 -5.14 -8.92 -11.32
CA ALA A 4 -4.82 -9.81 -10.22
C ALA A 4 -5.07 -9.04 -8.92
N VAL A 5 -5.94 -9.57 -8.06
CA VAL A 5 -6.13 -8.99 -6.72
C VAL A 5 -4.84 -9.26 -5.96
N THR A 6 -4.07 -8.19 -5.69
CA THR A 6 -2.87 -8.31 -4.88
C THR A 6 -3.31 -8.51 -3.44
N MET A 7 -2.87 -9.60 -2.83
CA MET A 7 -2.99 -9.82 -1.40
C MET A 7 -1.86 -9.07 -0.70
N PHE A 8 -2.19 -8.32 0.36
CA PHE A 8 -1.22 -7.51 1.08
C PHE A 8 -0.84 -8.13 2.43
N GLU A 9 0.43 -8.02 2.78
CA GLU A 9 1.02 -8.54 4.01
C GLU A 9 1.52 -7.41 4.90
N LYS A 10 1.27 -7.51 6.21
CA LYS A 10 1.73 -6.52 7.18
C LYS A 10 3.25 -6.36 7.07
N GLY A 11 3.72 -5.11 7.10
CA GLY A 11 5.12 -4.75 6.89
C GLY A 11 5.46 -4.38 5.45
N GLN A 12 4.55 -4.60 4.49
CA GLN A 12 4.72 -4.09 3.13
C GLN A 12 4.72 -2.56 3.12
N ARG A 13 5.63 -2.00 2.33
CA ARG A 13 5.85 -0.57 2.20
C ARG A 13 5.29 -0.03 0.90
N PHE A 14 4.69 1.15 0.98
CA PHE A 14 4.05 1.85 -0.12
C PHE A 14 4.58 3.28 -0.21
N GLU A 15 4.65 3.82 -1.42
CA GLU A 15 5.02 5.21 -1.68
C GLU A 15 3.89 5.92 -2.42
N THR A 16 3.50 7.11 -1.95
CA THR A 16 2.55 7.98 -2.63
C THR A 16 3.24 8.74 -3.76
N SER A 17 2.62 8.80 -4.94
CA SER A 17 3.22 9.43 -6.11
C SER A 17 3.30 10.96 -6.07
N HIS A 18 2.48 11.62 -5.25
CA HIS A 18 2.32 13.08 -5.28
C HIS A 18 3.36 13.82 -4.43
N ASP A 19 3.80 13.22 -3.33
CA ASP A 19 4.78 13.76 -2.38
C ASP A 19 5.93 12.80 -2.05
N ASN A 20 5.85 11.53 -2.48
CA ASN A 20 6.82 10.46 -2.19
C ASN A 20 6.94 10.13 -0.70
N GLU A 21 5.87 10.36 0.06
CA GLU A 21 5.74 9.86 1.43
C GLU A 21 5.67 8.33 1.44
N SER A 22 6.36 7.72 2.40
CA SER A 22 6.42 6.27 2.57
C SER A 22 5.52 5.82 3.71
N TYR A 23 4.80 4.73 3.48
CA TYR A 23 3.85 4.17 4.43
C TYR A 23 4.01 2.66 4.59
N GLU A 24 3.95 2.16 5.81
CA GLU A 24 3.94 0.73 6.12
C GLU A 24 2.51 0.24 6.37
N PHE A 25 2.11 -0.88 5.75
CA PHE A 25 0.88 -1.55 6.14
C PHE A 25 1.02 -2.19 7.53
N VAL A 26 0.42 -1.59 8.56
CA VAL A 26 0.58 -2.00 9.98
C VAL A 26 -0.54 -2.91 10.49
N GLY A 27 -1.59 -3.13 9.70
CA GLY A 27 -2.70 -4.02 10.04
C GLY A 27 -4.04 -3.49 9.57
N LYS A 28 -5.12 -4.18 9.95
CA LYS A 28 -6.48 -3.83 9.54
C LYS A 28 -7.28 -3.20 10.68
N TRP A 29 -8.07 -2.19 10.36
CA TRP A 29 -9.06 -1.60 11.26
C TRP A 29 -10.40 -1.48 10.55
N SER A 30 -11.45 -1.98 11.18
CA SER A 30 -12.81 -2.01 10.61
C SER A 30 -12.89 -2.58 9.18
N GLY A 31 -12.06 -3.59 8.88
CA GLY A 31 -11.99 -4.23 7.55
C GLY A 31 -11.16 -3.50 6.50
N SER A 32 -10.64 -2.31 6.80
CA SER A 32 -9.75 -1.55 5.91
C SER A 32 -8.28 -1.76 6.30
N MET A 33 -7.38 -1.64 5.33
CA MET A 33 -5.94 -1.57 5.57
C MET A 33 -5.58 -0.23 6.19
N VAL A 34 -4.67 -0.26 7.15
CA VAL A 34 -4.10 0.91 7.81
C VAL A 34 -2.65 1.03 7.38
N LEU A 35 -2.31 2.10 6.66
CA LEU A 35 -0.95 2.43 6.28
C LEU A 35 -0.45 3.57 7.19
N ALA A 36 0.55 3.27 8.01
CA ALA A 36 1.15 4.26 8.90
C ALA A 36 2.33 4.93 8.20
N PRO A 37 2.49 6.26 8.30
CA PRO A 37 3.64 6.95 7.73
C PRO A 37 4.93 6.47 8.42
N GLU A 38 6.01 6.36 7.65
CA GLU A 38 7.34 6.03 8.19
C GLU A 38 8.09 7.27 8.67
N SER A 39 7.72 8.45 8.17
CA SER A 39 8.30 9.72 8.60
C SER A 39 7.68 10.15 9.94
N ASP A 40 8.52 10.45 10.94
CA ASP A 40 8.07 11.02 12.21
C ASP A 40 7.49 12.46 12.05
N GLU A 41 7.71 13.10 10.90
CA GLU A 41 7.16 14.42 10.58
C GLU A 41 5.72 14.35 10.04
N ASN A 42 5.28 13.17 9.61
CA ASN A 42 3.94 12.92 9.10
C ASN A 42 3.15 12.07 10.11
N ALA A 43 2.03 12.61 10.60
CA ALA A 43 1.14 11.92 11.53
C ALA A 43 -0.15 11.41 10.86
N GLU A 44 -0.30 11.62 9.55
CA GLU A 44 -1.50 11.24 8.80
C GLU A 44 -1.44 9.77 8.42
N VAL A 45 -2.44 9.00 8.88
CA VAL A 45 -2.59 7.59 8.55
C VAL A 45 -3.52 7.45 7.35
N LEU A 46 -3.14 6.60 6.41
CA LEU A 46 -3.99 6.27 5.26
C LEU A 46 -4.82 5.03 5.55
N ILE A 47 -6.13 5.12 5.28
CA ILE A 47 -7.07 4.02 5.55
C ILE A 47 -7.89 3.77 4.29
N TYR A 48 -7.70 2.59 3.71
CA TYR A 48 -8.33 2.19 2.46
C TYR A 48 -8.70 0.71 2.52
N THR A 49 -9.76 0.33 1.82
CA THR A 49 -10.04 -1.07 1.52
C THR A 49 -8.97 -1.65 0.60
N GLU A 50 -8.80 -2.97 0.59
CA GLU A 50 -7.87 -3.63 -0.35
C GLU A 50 -8.21 -3.32 -1.82
N GLY A 51 -9.51 -3.13 -2.13
CA GLY A 51 -9.96 -2.74 -3.47
C GLY A 51 -9.43 -1.36 -3.86
N GLU A 52 -9.59 -0.37 -2.97
CA GLU A 52 -9.08 0.99 -3.19
C GLU A 52 -7.56 1.02 -3.29
N ILE A 53 -6.83 0.22 -2.48
CA ILE A 53 -5.37 0.10 -2.63
C ILE A 53 -4.99 -0.45 -4.01
N ASN A 54 -5.66 -1.49 -4.49
CA ASN A 54 -5.42 -2.02 -5.83
C ASN A 54 -5.72 -0.99 -6.93
N GLU A 55 -6.81 -0.22 -6.81
CA GLU A 55 -7.13 0.87 -7.73
C GLU A 55 -6.06 1.97 -7.71
N LEU A 56 -5.54 2.35 -6.54
CA LEU A 56 -4.47 3.34 -6.41
C LEU A 56 -3.14 2.85 -7.00
N LEU A 57 -2.84 1.55 -6.89
CA LEU A 57 -1.68 0.93 -7.54
C LEU A 57 -1.84 0.91 -9.06
N ASP A 58 -3.00 0.51 -9.57
CA ASP A 58 -3.32 0.48 -11.00
C ASP A 58 -3.27 1.89 -11.63
N ASP A 59 -3.76 2.89 -10.89
CA ASP A 59 -3.70 4.32 -11.28
C ASP A 59 -2.28 4.91 -11.16
N GLY A 60 -1.32 4.19 -10.57
CA GLY A 60 0.04 4.66 -10.30
C GLY A 60 0.10 5.76 -9.22
N LYS A 61 -0.98 5.96 -8.46
CA LYS A 61 -1.06 6.92 -7.35
C LYS A 61 -0.31 6.43 -6.11
N LEU A 62 -0.25 5.12 -5.95
CA LEU A 62 0.53 4.40 -4.95
C LEU A 62 1.50 3.46 -5.66
N LYS A 63 2.67 3.21 -5.06
CA LYS A 63 3.63 2.21 -5.54
C LYS A 63 3.99 1.27 -4.41
N LEU A 64 4.11 -0.03 -4.69
CA LEU A 64 4.65 -1.00 -3.73
C LEU A 64 6.19 -0.95 -3.80
N LEU A 65 6.84 -0.70 -2.66
CA LEU A 65 8.30 -0.56 -2.60
C LEU A 65 9.02 -1.91 -2.45
N ASP A 66 8.43 -2.81 -1.66
CA ASP A 66 8.96 -4.16 -1.43
C ASP A 66 8.12 -5.18 -2.20
N VAL A 67 8.28 -5.21 -3.53
CA VAL A 67 7.80 -6.35 -4.30
C VAL A 67 8.71 -7.52 -3.91
N PRO A 68 8.21 -8.61 -3.29
CA PRO A 68 8.98 -9.84 -3.32
C PRO A 68 9.20 -10.14 -4.80
N GLU A 69 10.44 -10.39 -5.24
CA GLU A 69 10.68 -10.93 -6.57
C GLU A 69 9.69 -12.08 -6.77
N MET A 70 8.68 -11.89 -7.61
CA MET A 70 7.82 -13.00 -8.01
C MET A 70 8.75 -13.96 -8.72
N VAL A 71 9.09 -15.05 -8.03
CA VAL A 71 9.86 -16.15 -8.61
C VAL A 71 9.00 -16.70 -9.74
N MET A 72 9.23 -16.22 -10.96
CA MET A 72 8.72 -16.87 -12.17
C MET A 72 9.54 -18.14 -12.34
N GLY A 73 9.06 -19.21 -11.71
CA GLY A 73 9.53 -20.59 -11.87
C GLY A 73 8.46 -21.46 -12.51
#